data_AF-A0AAJ2GAM3-F1
#
_entry.id   AF-A0AAJ2GAM3-F1
#
_cell.length_a   1.000
_cell.length_b   1.000
_cell.length_c   1.000
_cell.angle_alpha   90.00
_cell.angle_beta   90.00
_cell.angle_gamma   90.00
#
_symmetry.space_group_name_H-M   'P 1'
#
loop_
_entity.id
_entity.type
_entity.pdbx_description
1 polymer ?
#
loop_
_entity_poly.entity_id
_entity_poly.type
_entity_poly.pdbx_seq_one_letter_code
_entity_poly.pdbx_strand_id
1 'polypeptide(L)' 'MTTLTIKTEKEEVIAAVKALLREFKVAFEEKEEKPYDPEFVAMIKESEQQIKEGKTVKYEPGTNLWDLVDTK' A
#
# COMPACT_ATOMS: atom_id res chain seq x y z
N MET A 1 24.17 4.57 2.10
CA MET A 1 23.62 3.29 1.64
C MET A 1 22.93 3.56 0.32
N THR A 2 23.23 2.78 -0.71
CA THR A 2 22.65 2.96 -2.04
C THR A 2 21.70 1.81 -2.31
N THR A 3 20.43 2.11 -2.60
CA THR A 3 19.40 1.11 -2.83
C THR A 3 19.13 0.99 -4.33
N LEU A 4 19.09 -0.24 -4.83
CA LEU A 4 18.71 -0.55 -6.21
C LEU A 4 17.38 -1.30 -6.21
N THR A 5 16.38 -0.78 -6.93
CA THR A 5 15.06 -1.42 -7.08
C THR A 5 14.89 -1.85 -8.53
N ILE A 6 14.59 -3.14 -8.75
CA ILE A 6 14.35 -3.70 -10.07
C ILE A 6 12.86 -4.06 -10.16
N LYS A 7 12.14 -3.42 -11.08
CA LYS A 7 10.71 -3.70 -11.33
C LYS A 7 10.59 -4.48 -12.63
N THR A 8 10.13 -5.73 -12.55
CA THR A 8 9.91 -6.57 -13.73
C THR A 8 8.83 -7.60 -13.45
N GLU A 9 8.06 -7.94 -14.47
CA GLU A 9 7.02 -8.99 -14.42
C GLU A 9 7.56 -10.35 -14.92
N LYS A 10 8.81 -10.40 -15.40
CA LYS A 10 9.42 -11.61 -15.98
C LYS A 10 10.20 -12.39 -14.92
N GLU A 11 9.70 -13.58 -14.57
CA GLU A 11 10.35 -14.47 -13.60
C GLU A 11 11.77 -14.88 -14.00
N GLU A 12 12.03 -15.06 -15.29
CA GLU A 12 13.37 -15.39 -15.83
C GLU A 12 14.41 -14.32 -15.50
N VAL A 13 14.01 -13.04 -15.56
CA VAL A 13 14.89 -11.91 -15.26
C VAL A 13 15.16 -11.85 -13.76
N ILE A 14 14.15 -12.09 -12.93
CA ILE A 14 14.29 -12.14 -11.46
C ILE A 14 15.26 -13.26 -11.06
N ALA A 15 15.12 -14.45 -11.65
CA ALA A 15 15.98 -15.60 -11.39
C ALA A 15 17.45 -15.32 -11.77
N ALA A 16 17.69 -14.73 -12.95
CA ALA A 16 19.03 -14.36 -13.41
C ALA A 16 19.68 -13.33 -12.47
N VAL A 17 18.95 -12.29 -12.08
CA VAL A 17 19.45 -11.27 -11.15
C VAL A 17 19.75 -11.86 -9.77
N LYS A 18 18.87 -12.72 -9.24
CA LYS A 18 19.10 -13.41 -7.95
C LYS A 18 20.38 -14.26 -7.99
N ALA A 19 20.63 -14.97 -9.09
CA ALA A 19 21.84 -15.77 -9.25
C ALA A 19 23.11 -14.91 -9.20
N LEU A 20 23.11 -13.79 -9.94
CA LEU A 20 24.22 -12.83 -9.91
C LEU A 20 24.45 -12.27 -8.50
N LEU A 21 23.40 -11.78 -7.83
CA LEU A 21 23.51 -11.19 -6.50
C LEU A 21 24.05 -12.19 -5.46
N ARG A 22 23.67 -13.48 -5.56
CA ARG A 22 24.20 -14.55 -4.70
C ARG A 22 25.69 -14.78 -4.92
N GLU A 23 26.16 -14.78 -6.16
CA GLU A 23 27.58 -14.94 -6.49
C GLU A 23 28.42 -13.80 -5.90
N PHE A 24 27.90 -12.58 -5.95
CA PHE A 24 28.53 -11.41 -5.33
C PHE A 24 28.33 -11.32 -3.80
N LYS A 25 27.67 -12.30 -3.17
CA LYS A 25 27.34 -12.32 -1.73
C LYS A 25 26.58 -11.07 -1.27
N VAL A 26 25.74 -10.51 -2.14
CA VAL A 26 24.89 -9.35 -1.85
C VAL A 26 23.59 -9.82 -1.22
N ALA A 27 23.23 -9.27 -0.06
CA ALA A 27 21.92 -9.49 0.54
C ALA A 27 20.84 -8.71 -0.23
N PHE A 28 19.69 -9.33 -0.47
CA PHE A 28 18.56 -8.72 -1.15
C PHE A 28 17.24 -9.08 -0.49
N GLU A 29 16.26 -8.20 -0.64
CA GLU A 29 14.89 -8.39 -0.18
C GLU A 29 13.95 -8.47 -1.39
N GLU A 30 13.04 -9.43 -1.37
CA GLU A 30 11.97 -9.55 -2.35
C GLU A 30 10.69 -8.99 -1.76
N LYS A 31 10.13 -7.99 -2.42
CA LYS A 31 8.82 -7.43 -2.08
C LYS A 31 7.88 -7.77 -3.23
N GLU A 32 7.06 -8.79 -3.03
CA GLU A 32 5.90 -9.00 -3.88
C GLU A 32 4.88 -7.91 -3.56
N GLU A 33 4.46 -7.17 -4.60
CA GLU A 33 3.31 -6.28 -4.50
C GLU A 33 2.06 -7.14 -4.36
N LYS A 34 1.70 -7.44 -3.11
CA LYS A 34 0.43 -8.13 -2.82
C LYS A 34 -0.72 -7.17 -3.10
N PRO A 35 -1.82 -7.63 -3.73
CA PRO A 35 -3.02 -6.83 -3.78
C PRO A 35 -3.47 -6.49 -2.36
N TYR A 36 -4.12 -5.33 -2.21
CA TYR A 36 -4.76 -4.98 -0.94
C TYR A 36 -5.73 -6.07 -0.50
N ASP A 37 -5.86 -6.23 0.81
CA ASP A 37 -6.80 -7.18 1.40
C ASP A 37 -8.22 -6.95 0.82
N PRO A 38 -8.94 -8.01 0.38
CA PRO A 38 -10.25 -7.86 -0.23
C PRO A 38 -11.29 -7.18 0.68
N GLU A 39 -11.24 -7.40 2.00
CA GLU A 39 -12.13 -6.73 2.95
C GLU A 39 -11.78 -5.25 3.05
N PHE A 40 -10.49 -4.91 3.05
CA PHE A 40 -10.06 -3.51 2.97
C PHE A 40 -10.58 -2.83 1.70
N VAL A 41 -10.47 -3.48 0.54
CA VAL A 41 -11.00 -2.95 -0.73
C VAL A 41 -12.53 -2.78 -0.66
N ALA A 42 -13.23 -3.70 -0.01
CA ALA A 42 -14.67 -3.59 0.19
C ALA A 42 -15.05 -2.37 1.07
N MET A 43 -14.34 -2.15 2.18
CA MET A 43 -14.54 -0.97 3.04
C MET A 43 -14.32 0.34 2.30
N ILE A 44 -13.29 0.42 1.46
CA ILE A 44 -13.03 1.63 0.65
C ILE A 44 -14.18 1.88 -0.34
N LYS A 45 -14.66 0.85 -1.04
CA LYS A 45 -15.79 0.98 -1.97
C LYS A 45 -17.06 1.44 -1.25
N GLU A 46 -17.32 0.92 -0.05
CA GLU A 46 -18.42 1.38 0.78
C GLU A 46 -18.26 2.87 1.14
N SER A 47 -17.07 3.28 1.58
CA SER A 47 -16.78 4.68 1.90
C SER A 47 -16.97 5.60 0.69
N GLU A 48 -16.58 5.17 -0.52
CA GLU A 48 -16.82 5.94 -1.75
C GLU A 48 -18.31 6.13 -2.03
N GLN A 49 -19.14 5.12 -1.74
CA GLN A 49 -20.59 5.23 -1.84
C GLN A 49 -21.15 6.19 -0.79
N GLN A 50 -20.70 6.09 0.46
CA GLN A 50 -21.11 7.00 1.53
C GLN A 50 -20.76 8.47 1.20
N ILE A 51 -19.63 8.72 0.54
CA ILE A 51 -19.25 10.05 0.05
C ILE A 51 -20.26 10.57 -0.99
N LYS A 52 -20.63 9.73 -1.97
CA LYS A 52 -21.64 10.08 -2.99
C LYS A 52 -23.00 10.36 -2.38
N GLU A 53 -23.37 9.64 -1.32
CA GLU A 53 -24.60 9.83 -0.56
C GLU A 53 -24.55 11.04 0.40
N GLY A 54 -23.41 11.74 0.48
CA GLY A 54 -23.26 12.90 1.37
C GLY A 54 -23.12 12.55 2.85
N LYS A 55 -22.85 11.28 3.19
CA LYS A 55 -22.63 10.79 4.56
C LYS A 55 -21.21 11.09 5.06
N THR A 56 -20.75 12.32 4.87
CA THR A 56 -19.39 12.75 5.23
C THR A 56 -19.42 13.77 6.35
N VAL A 57 -18.32 13.86 7.09
CA VAL A 57 -18.11 14.91 8.10
C VAL A 57 -17.04 15.85 7.55
N LYS A 58 -17.36 17.14 7.48
CA LYS A 58 -16.38 18.16 7.09
C LYS A 58 -15.59 18.56 8.34
N TYR A 59 -14.27 18.45 8.24
CA TYR A 59 -13.35 18.86 9.30
C TYR A 59 -12.86 20.29 9.06
N GLU A 60 -12.77 21.10 10.12
CA GLU A 60 -12.16 22.43 10.08
C GLU A 60 -10.72 22.37 10.63
N PRO A 61 -9.75 23.09 10.04
CA PRO A 61 -8.39 23.12 10.55
C PRO A 61 -8.33 23.63 12.00
N GLY A 62 -7.90 22.77 12.92
CA GLY A 62 -7.76 23.09 14.35
C GLY A 62 -8.74 22.34 15.26
N THR A 63 -9.68 21.58 14.71
CA THR A 63 -10.52 20.66 15.50
C THR A 63 -9.74 19.40 15.87
N ASN A 64 -10.09 18.72 16.96
CA ASN A 64 -9.56 17.38 17.22
C ASN A 64 -10.41 16.33 16.49
N LEU A 65 -9.77 15.50 15.67
CA LEU A 65 -10.44 14.44 14.91
C LEU A 65 -11.09 13.38 15.81
N TRP A 66 -10.56 13.16 17.02
CA TRP A 66 -11.08 12.16 17.96
C TRP A 66 -12.39 12.61 18.61
N ASP A 67 -12.55 13.91 18.85
CA ASP A 67 -13.77 14.47 19.45
C ASP A 67 -14.99 14.36 18.50
N LEU A 68 -14.74 14.25 17.19
CA LEU A 68 -15.79 14.10 16.16
C LEU A 68 -16.37 12.67 16.10
N VAL A 69 -15.67 11.68 16.64
CA VAL A 69 -16.12 10.28 16.65
C VAL A 69 -17.20 10.07 17.71
N ASP A 70 -17.10 10.77 18.84
CA ASP A 70 -18.01 10.66 19.98
C ASP A 70 -19.30 11.49 19.82
N THR A 71 -19.43 12.28 18.75
CA THR A 71 -20.58 13.18 18.53
C THR A 71 -21.75 12.54 17.77
N LYS A 72 -21.70 11.23 17.50
CA LYS A 72 -22.66 10.52 16.64
C LYS A 72 -23.62 9.61 17.39
#